data_AF-A0A6M1SYI3-F1
#
_entry.id   AF-A0A6M1SYI3-F1
#
_cell.length_a   1.000
_cell.length_b   1.000
_cell.length_c   1.000
_cell.angle_alpha   90.00
_cell.angle_beta   90.00
_cell.angle_gamma   90.00
#
_symmetry.space_group_name_H-M   'P 1'
#
loop_
_entity.id
_entity.type
_entity.pdbx_description
1 polymer ?
#
loop_
_entity_poly.entity_id
_entity_poly.type
_entity_poly.pdbx_seq_one_letter_code
_entity_poly.pdbx_strand_id
1 'polypeptide(L)'
;MKKMYEVPGFYQNRPGKVIELCEYLTKVMNEIHGTGYSFRFWVILLEDYAWLCVNRELQMSEQIIRSRPAITPINGWELPNWKDRWRERVRQMAKAFYKGNSMNKINNILEVNKNICVGIRGKELERFGLGTYCPAYYNISSFILDTGLRKKLKSIAESEDSIFRKNVILQLPRYYVEDFKKNISKINLFEPHKKIFHAEHLSGMMDLIIALYLEHGAKYYLYQLGCNFGEKVGSPSPITYIKIDKLRTFGWKIHDKDEPHVAYRLEQFSRCYKEYKTNEHYDICIVYNQVNIANKKSYKKISELFFKKIEYKKYPDIILRPRGYTRKMNNSGQLRYLNKPERISIDRGMRPIHELVKASRVMVHLNIPSTNFLECVYVNHPVVAICNVDNPTEIVKPYYRFFKEMHVFHDNMESLVEHLNSVDLGSWWEKVTGYPMYKEFKHKFARKVKN
;
A
#
# COMPACT_ATOMS: atom_id res chain seq x y z
N MET A 1 -13.95 19.86 -0.39
CA MET A 1 -12.68 19.10 -0.55
C MET A 1 -11.44 19.97 -0.79
N LYS A 2 -11.50 21.10 -1.53
CA LYS A 2 -10.34 22.00 -1.75
C LYS A 2 -9.67 22.50 -0.46
N LYS A 3 -10.45 22.86 0.57
CA LYS A 3 -9.94 23.50 1.80
C LYS A 3 -8.96 22.65 2.64
N MET A 4 -9.03 21.32 2.59
CA MET A 4 -8.20 20.49 3.49
C MET A 4 -6.76 20.31 3.01
N TYR A 5 -6.49 20.57 1.71
CA TYR A 5 -5.15 20.50 1.13
C TYR A 5 -4.36 21.80 1.30
N GLU A 6 -5.03 22.87 1.71
CA GLU A 6 -4.46 24.22 1.79
C GLU A 6 -3.95 24.55 3.20
N VAL A 7 -4.22 23.72 4.21
CA VAL A 7 -3.71 23.93 5.58
C VAL A 7 -2.25 23.47 5.64
N PRO A 8 -1.27 24.40 5.73
CA PRO A 8 0.13 24.04 5.81
C PRO A 8 0.39 23.21 7.07
N GLY A 9 1.26 22.20 6.98
CA GLY A 9 1.64 21.36 8.12
C GLY A 9 0.63 20.26 8.52
N PHE A 10 -0.63 20.29 8.04
CA PHE A 10 -1.61 19.25 8.39
C PHE A 10 -1.12 17.85 8.02
N TYR A 11 -0.40 17.70 6.91
CA TYR A 11 0.20 16.42 6.48
C TYR A 11 1.36 15.95 7.36
N GLN A 12 2.14 16.89 7.92
CA GLN A 12 3.35 16.56 8.67
C GLN A 12 3.02 15.96 10.04
N ASN A 13 1.96 16.43 10.71
CA ASN A 13 1.56 15.93 12.03
C ASN A 13 0.52 14.79 11.99
N ARG A 14 0.14 14.26 10.81
CA ARG A 14 -0.87 13.17 10.76
C ARG A 14 -0.44 11.92 11.51
N PRO A 15 0.80 11.41 11.38
CA PRO A 15 1.20 10.22 12.11
C PRO A 15 1.08 10.38 13.63
N GLY A 16 1.43 11.57 14.17
CA GLY A 16 1.28 11.89 15.58
C GLY A 16 -0.18 11.80 16.03
N LYS A 17 -1.08 12.50 15.33
CA LYS A 17 -2.53 12.43 15.61
C LYS A 17 -3.10 11.00 15.54
N VAL A 18 -2.59 10.17 14.64
CA VAL A 18 -3.03 8.77 14.52
C VAL A 18 -2.57 7.95 15.73
N ILE A 19 -1.33 8.16 16.20
CA ILE A 19 -0.82 7.50 17.41
C ILE A 19 -1.64 7.91 18.63
N GLU A 20 -1.83 9.21 18.86
CA GLU A 20 -2.66 9.74 19.95
C GLU A 20 -4.08 9.17 19.92
N LEU A 21 -4.69 9.08 18.73
CA LEU A 21 -6.02 8.51 18.57
C LEU A 21 -6.04 7.01 18.88
N CYS A 22 -5.01 6.26 18.49
CA CYS A 22 -4.89 4.84 18.82
C CYS A 22 -4.68 4.62 20.33
N GLU A 23 -3.94 5.48 21.02
CA GLU A 23 -3.73 5.42 22.47
C GLU A 23 -5.05 5.67 23.21
N TYR A 24 -5.80 6.69 22.78
CA TYR A 24 -7.14 6.96 23.28
C TYR A 24 -8.08 5.78 23.04
N LEU A 25 -8.14 5.28 21.80
CA LEU A 25 -8.99 4.15 21.44
C LEU A 25 -8.61 2.88 22.21
N THR A 26 -7.33 2.65 22.51
CA THR A 26 -6.89 1.51 23.33
C THR A 26 -7.59 1.48 24.68
N LYS A 27 -7.72 2.63 25.35
CA LYS A 27 -8.44 2.74 26.63
C LYS A 27 -9.91 2.39 26.46
N VAL A 28 -10.57 3.00 25.47
CA VAL A 28 -11.98 2.73 25.14
C VAL A 28 -12.21 1.25 24.85
N MET A 29 -11.36 0.64 24.03
CA MET A 29 -11.51 -0.76 23.63
C MET A 29 -11.31 -1.72 24.81
N ASN A 30 -10.32 -1.48 25.67
CA ASN A 30 -10.14 -2.27 26.88
C ASN A 30 -11.32 -2.12 27.85
N GLU A 31 -11.85 -0.90 28.01
CA GLU A 31 -13.03 -0.67 28.84
C GLU A 31 -14.25 -1.43 28.31
N ILE A 32 -14.57 -1.33 27.02
CA ILE A 32 -15.78 -1.95 26.49
C ILE A 32 -15.73 -3.47 26.46
N HIS A 33 -14.54 -4.05 26.25
CA HIS A 33 -14.36 -5.50 26.20
C HIS A 33 -14.02 -6.12 27.55
N GLY A 34 -13.70 -5.32 28.57
CA GLY A 34 -13.24 -5.81 29.87
C GLY A 34 -11.90 -6.55 29.76
N THR A 35 -10.99 -6.01 28.95
CA THR A 35 -9.67 -6.61 28.66
C THR A 35 -8.54 -5.69 29.09
N GLY A 36 -7.32 -6.24 29.20
CA GLY A 36 -6.10 -5.49 29.49
C GLY A 36 -5.07 -5.56 28.37
N TYR A 37 -5.51 -5.65 27.11
CA TYR A 37 -4.59 -5.81 25.98
C TYR A 37 -3.72 -4.56 25.79
N SER A 38 -2.46 -4.78 25.42
CA SER A 38 -1.48 -3.71 25.23
C SER A 38 -1.85 -2.72 24.13
N PHE A 39 -1.22 -1.55 24.16
CA PHE A 39 -1.30 -0.58 23.06
C PHE A 39 -0.86 -1.21 21.72
N ARG A 40 0.17 -2.07 21.74
CA ARG A 40 0.66 -2.78 20.54
C ARG A 40 -0.40 -3.70 19.95
N PHE A 41 -1.18 -4.40 20.79
CA PHE A 41 -2.29 -5.22 20.32
C PHE A 41 -3.34 -4.38 19.58
N TRP A 42 -3.80 -3.29 20.21
CA TRP A 42 -4.87 -2.47 19.64
C TRP A 42 -4.43 -1.66 18.42
N VAL A 43 -3.20 -1.14 18.40
CA VAL A 43 -2.72 -0.34 17.25
C VAL A 43 -2.60 -1.19 15.98
N ILE A 44 -2.30 -2.49 16.09
CA ILE A 44 -2.34 -3.42 14.95
C ILE A 44 -3.75 -3.50 14.36
N LEU A 45 -4.77 -3.50 15.20
CA LEU A 45 -6.16 -3.62 14.78
C LEU A 45 -6.75 -2.30 14.28
N LEU A 46 -6.43 -1.19 14.95
CA LEU A 46 -7.16 0.07 14.84
C LEU A 46 -6.47 1.10 13.94
N GLU A 47 -5.20 0.90 13.55
CA GLU A 47 -4.46 1.88 12.75
C GLU A 47 -5.23 2.33 11.49
N ASP A 48 -5.75 1.39 10.69
CA ASP A 48 -6.47 1.72 9.46
C ASP A 48 -7.72 2.57 9.75
N TYR A 49 -8.38 2.32 10.87
CA TYR A 49 -9.53 3.10 11.33
C TYR A 49 -9.10 4.49 11.82
N ALA A 50 -8.04 4.59 12.61
CA ALA A 50 -7.53 5.86 13.12
C ALA A 50 -7.06 6.78 11.99
N TRP A 51 -6.33 6.25 11.01
CA TRP A 51 -5.99 6.98 9.78
C TRP A 51 -7.22 7.51 9.05
N LEU A 52 -8.28 6.70 8.97
CA LEU A 52 -9.52 7.09 8.33
C LEU A 52 -10.18 8.28 9.05
N CYS A 53 -10.22 8.23 10.37
CA CYS A 53 -10.78 9.29 11.21
C CYS A 53 -9.98 10.59 11.09
N VAL A 54 -8.64 10.53 11.20
CA VAL A 54 -7.77 11.71 11.06
C VAL A 54 -7.89 12.32 9.66
N ASN A 55 -7.98 11.49 8.61
CA ASN A 55 -8.21 11.99 7.25
C ASN A 55 -9.60 12.63 7.04
N ARG A 56 -10.53 12.44 7.98
CA ARG A 56 -11.89 12.99 7.97
C ARG A 56 -12.16 13.93 9.15
N GLU A 57 -11.11 14.36 9.86
CA GLU A 57 -11.22 15.08 11.13
C GLU A 57 -12.16 16.29 11.02
N LEU A 58 -12.04 17.09 9.95
CA LEU A 58 -12.91 18.23 9.69
C LEU A 58 -14.39 17.82 9.63
N GLN A 59 -14.73 16.84 8.77
CA GLN A 59 -16.11 16.34 8.62
C GLN A 59 -16.64 15.71 9.92
N MET A 60 -15.78 15.01 10.66
CA MET A 60 -16.12 14.36 11.92
C MET A 60 -16.20 15.35 13.09
N SER A 61 -15.77 16.61 12.92
CA SER A 61 -15.86 17.65 13.95
C SER A 61 -17.07 18.58 13.78
N GLU A 62 -17.69 18.60 12.59
CA GLU A 62 -18.79 19.52 12.27
C GLU A 62 -20.11 19.16 12.97
N GLN A 63 -20.48 17.88 12.99
CA GLN A 63 -21.76 17.43 13.54
C GLN A 63 -21.73 15.96 13.94
N ILE A 64 -22.65 15.56 14.82
CA ILE A 64 -22.80 14.16 15.24
C ILE A 64 -23.28 13.28 14.08
N ILE A 65 -22.51 12.25 13.76
CA ILE A 65 -22.77 11.30 12.69
C ILE A 65 -23.76 10.25 13.18
N ARG A 66 -25.00 10.32 12.68
CA ARG A 66 -26.07 9.38 13.03
C ARG A 66 -26.10 8.11 12.17
N SER A 67 -25.23 8.02 11.16
CA SER A 67 -25.21 6.87 10.25
C SER A 67 -24.67 5.61 10.95
N ARG A 68 -25.13 4.42 10.54
CA ARG A 68 -24.67 3.16 11.13
C ARG A 68 -23.18 2.92 10.84
N PRO A 69 -22.38 2.44 11.81
CA PRO A 69 -20.99 2.12 11.56
C PRO A 69 -20.84 1.04 10.48
N ALA A 70 -19.74 1.10 9.74
CA ALA A 70 -19.40 0.07 8.77
C ALA A 70 -18.97 -1.23 9.47
N ILE A 71 -18.96 -2.36 8.75
CA ILE A 71 -18.47 -3.64 9.29
C ILE A 71 -16.96 -3.57 9.52
N THR A 72 -16.22 -3.09 8.51
CA THR A 72 -14.77 -2.82 8.58
C THR A 72 -14.51 -1.37 8.18
N PRO A 73 -13.30 -0.83 8.43
CA PRO A 73 -12.88 0.43 7.85
C PRO A 73 -13.11 0.46 6.32
N ILE A 74 -13.68 1.56 5.82
CA ILE A 74 -13.86 1.82 4.38
C ILE A 74 -13.00 3.01 4.01
N ASN A 75 -11.88 2.73 3.35
CA ASN A 75 -10.92 3.74 2.93
C ASN A 75 -11.57 4.75 1.98
N GLY A 76 -11.49 6.03 2.33
CA GLY A 76 -12.00 7.12 1.52
C GLY A 76 -11.97 8.45 2.28
N TRP A 77 -11.92 9.56 1.55
CA TRP A 77 -11.90 10.91 2.13
C TRP A 77 -13.26 11.38 2.64
N GLU A 78 -14.33 10.76 2.18
CA GLU A 78 -15.70 11.08 2.57
C GLU A 78 -16.26 10.00 3.47
N LEU A 79 -17.21 10.36 4.33
CA LEU A 79 -17.98 9.40 5.10
C LEU A 79 -18.70 8.42 4.16
N PRO A 80 -18.60 7.10 4.41
CA PRO A 80 -19.20 6.12 3.52
C PRO A 80 -20.72 6.27 3.54
N ASN A 81 -21.34 6.32 2.36
CA ASN A 81 -22.79 6.28 2.27
C ASN A 81 -23.30 4.82 2.40
N TRP A 82 -24.61 4.62 2.32
CA TRP A 82 -25.20 3.28 2.44
C TRP A 82 -24.77 2.33 1.29
N LYS A 83 -24.57 2.85 0.07
CA LYS A 83 -24.13 2.07 -1.09
C LYS A 83 -22.71 1.56 -0.89
N ASP A 84 -21.82 2.38 -0.35
CA ASP A 84 -20.44 2.00 -0.06
C ASP A 84 -20.38 0.89 1.00
N ARG A 85 -21.18 1.03 2.07
CA ARG A 85 -21.32 0.00 3.11
C ARG A 85 -21.85 -1.32 2.55
N TRP A 86 -22.85 -1.26 1.67
CA TRP A 86 -23.40 -2.44 1.02
C TRP A 86 -22.37 -3.12 0.10
N ARG A 87 -21.69 -2.35 -0.76
CA ARG A 87 -20.62 -2.87 -1.64
C ARG A 87 -19.51 -3.53 -0.85
N GLU A 88 -19.08 -2.91 0.25
CA GLU A 88 -18.05 -3.48 1.11
C GLU A 88 -18.50 -4.80 1.73
N ARG A 89 -19.76 -4.88 2.18
CA ARG A 89 -20.34 -6.12 2.68
C ARG A 89 -20.36 -7.23 1.63
N VAL A 90 -20.83 -6.94 0.42
CA VAL A 90 -20.82 -7.90 -0.70
C VAL A 90 -19.39 -8.34 -1.02
N ARG A 91 -18.43 -7.41 -1.02
CA ARG A 91 -17.02 -7.71 -1.22
C ARG A 91 -16.46 -8.65 -0.15
N GLN A 92 -16.82 -8.46 1.12
CA GLN A 92 -16.38 -9.34 2.20
C GLN A 92 -17.00 -10.73 2.10
N MET A 93 -18.29 -10.83 1.81
CA MET A 93 -18.95 -12.12 1.58
C MET A 93 -18.31 -12.86 0.40
N ALA A 94 -18.07 -12.17 -0.71
CA ALA A 94 -17.36 -12.74 -1.85
C ALA A 94 -15.95 -13.20 -1.46
N LYS A 95 -15.18 -12.41 -0.70
CA LYS A 95 -13.85 -12.84 -0.22
C LYS A 95 -13.93 -14.05 0.69
N ALA A 96 -14.87 -14.09 1.62
CA ALA A 96 -15.08 -15.24 2.50
C ALA A 96 -15.45 -16.50 1.71
N PHE A 97 -16.24 -16.38 0.65
CA PHE A 97 -16.60 -17.51 -0.21
C PHE A 97 -15.44 -17.95 -1.10
N TYR A 98 -14.81 -17.03 -1.83
CA TYR A 98 -13.74 -17.36 -2.80
C TYR A 98 -12.38 -17.67 -2.17
N LYS A 99 -12.12 -17.20 -0.95
CA LYS A 99 -10.82 -17.32 -0.28
C LYS A 99 -10.92 -17.89 1.13
N GLY A 100 -12.10 -18.29 1.59
CA GLY A 100 -12.32 -18.79 2.94
C GLY A 100 -11.54 -20.08 3.16
N ASN A 101 -10.37 -19.97 3.78
CA ASN A 101 -9.74 -21.12 4.40
C ASN A 101 -10.52 -21.45 5.67
N SER A 102 -10.48 -22.70 6.13
CA SER A 102 -11.04 -23.04 7.44
C SER A 102 -10.11 -22.54 8.55
N MET A 103 -10.68 -22.18 9.70
CA MET A 103 -9.87 -21.84 10.89
C MET A 103 -9.01 -23.05 11.31
N ASN A 104 -9.50 -24.28 11.10
CA ASN A 104 -8.75 -25.51 11.38
C ASN A 104 -7.45 -25.59 10.58
N LYS A 105 -7.48 -25.20 9.28
CA LYS A 105 -6.27 -25.17 8.46
C LYS A 105 -5.24 -24.18 9.00
N ILE A 106 -5.69 -23.03 9.49
CA ILE A 106 -4.82 -22.01 10.09
C ILE A 106 -4.26 -22.51 11.42
N ASN A 107 -5.10 -23.08 12.28
CA ASN A 107 -4.67 -23.65 13.55
C ASN A 107 -3.60 -24.73 13.33
N ASN A 108 -3.79 -25.65 12.39
CA ASN A 108 -2.79 -26.67 12.06
C ASN A 108 -1.44 -26.05 11.62
N ILE A 109 -1.47 -25.00 10.79
CA ILE A 109 -0.24 -24.30 10.37
C ILE A 109 0.43 -23.64 11.59
N LEU A 110 -0.34 -22.97 12.43
CA LEU A 110 0.16 -22.29 13.64
C LEU A 110 0.67 -23.28 14.70
N GLU A 111 0.09 -24.46 14.79
CA GLU A 111 0.51 -25.51 15.73
C GLU A 111 1.89 -26.03 15.34
N VAL A 112 2.05 -26.48 14.10
CA VAL A 112 3.24 -27.20 13.64
C VAL A 112 4.43 -26.26 13.36
N ASN A 113 4.20 -25.03 12.92
CA ASN A 113 5.27 -24.19 12.36
C ASN A 113 5.66 -23.03 13.28
N LYS A 114 6.97 -22.76 13.39
CA LYS A 114 7.49 -21.61 14.17
C LYS A 114 7.52 -20.31 13.36
N ASN A 115 7.91 -20.39 12.10
CA ASN A 115 7.98 -19.24 11.20
C ASN A 115 6.78 -19.24 10.26
N ILE A 116 5.99 -18.17 10.30
CA ILE A 116 4.71 -18.07 9.61
C ILE A 116 4.77 -16.93 8.60
N CYS A 117 4.62 -17.25 7.31
CA CYS A 117 4.54 -16.27 6.25
C CYS A 117 3.09 -15.86 5.99
N VAL A 118 2.78 -14.56 6.04
CA VAL A 118 1.42 -14.04 5.90
C VAL A 118 1.35 -12.90 4.89
N GLY A 119 0.17 -12.73 4.29
CA GLY A 119 -0.12 -11.63 3.38
C GLY A 119 -0.05 -11.99 1.89
N ILE A 120 -0.11 -10.95 1.03
CA ILE A 120 -0.33 -11.11 -0.42
C ILE A 120 0.79 -11.92 -1.09
N ARG A 121 2.05 -11.74 -0.69
CA ARG A 121 3.18 -12.53 -1.18
C ARG A 121 3.71 -13.52 -0.15
N GLY A 122 2.87 -13.97 0.79
CA GLY A 122 3.31 -14.97 1.79
C GLY A 122 3.85 -16.26 1.16
N LYS A 123 3.30 -16.70 0.02
CA LYS A 123 3.85 -17.82 -0.76
C LYS A 123 5.23 -17.54 -1.36
N GLU A 124 5.52 -16.29 -1.71
CA GLU A 124 6.84 -15.91 -2.21
C GLU A 124 7.85 -15.94 -1.06
N LEU A 125 7.47 -15.46 0.14
CA LEU A 125 8.33 -15.56 1.32
C LEU A 125 8.61 -17.03 1.69
N GLU A 126 7.60 -17.90 1.63
CA GLU A 126 7.75 -19.35 1.80
C GLU A 126 8.70 -19.96 0.75
N ARG A 127 8.58 -19.56 -0.52
CA ARG A 127 9.50 -19.99 -1.58
C ARG A 127 10.96 -19.63 -1.28
N PHE A 128 11.20 -18.56 -0.54
CA PHE A 128 12.53 -18.15 -0.09
C PHE A 128 12.96 -18.79 1.26
N GLY A 129 12.22 -19.80 1.74
CA GLY A 129 12.58 -20.55 2.94
C GLY A 129 12.35 -19.80 4.25
N LEU A 130 11.55 -18.73 4.25
CA LEU A 130 11.35 -17.91 5.46
C LEU A 130 10.35 -18.50 6.45
N GLY A 131 9.60 -19.53 6.06
CA GLY A 131 8.56 -20.13 6.88
C GLY A 131 7.45 -20.74 6.05
N THR A 132 6.34 -21.08 6.70
CA THR A 132 5.19 -21.70 6.06
C THR A 132 4.12 -20.66 5.75
N TYR A 133 3.58 -20.69 4.54
CA TYR A 133 2.52 -19.77 4.16
C TYR A 133 1.22 -20.07 4.89
N CYS A 134 0.81 -19.14 5.76
CA CYS A 134 -0.52 -19.14 6.36
C CYS A 134 -1.47 -18.28 5.49
N PRO A 135 -2.51 -18.87 4.89
CA PRO A 135 -3.41 -18.13 4.03
C PRO A 135 -4.32 -17.20 4.83
N ALA A 136 -4.88 -16.20 4.17
CA ALA A 136 -5.83 -15.29 4.81
C ALA A 136 -7.14 -15.99 5.19
N TYR A 137 -7.72 -15.58 6.32
CA TYR A 137 -9.06 -15.96 6.76
C TYR A 137 -9.99 -14.76 6.76
N TYR A 138 -11.16 -14.96 6.15
CA TYR A 138 -12.23 -13.97 6.12
C TYR A 138 -13.45 -14.59 6.78
N ASN A 139 -13.75 -14.14 7.99
CA ASN A 139 -14.95 -14.56 8.69
C ASN A 139 -16.18 -13.91 8.05
N ILE A 140 -17.29 -14.64 7.96
CA ILE A 140 -18.59 -14.06 7.65
C ILE A 140 -19.07 -13.40 8.94
N SER A 141 -19.07 -12.06 8.96
CA SER A 141 -19.56 -11.27 10.10
C SER A 141 -20.96 -11.71 10.49
N SER A 142 -21.25 -11.74 11.79
CA SER A 142 -22.58 -12.11 12.27
C SER A 142 -23.63 -11.10 11.77
N PHE A 143 -24.80 -11.60 11.38
CA PHE A 143 -25.98 -10.74 11.17
C PHE A 143 -26.56 -10.27 12.52
N ILE A 144 -26.31 -11.04 13.58
CA ILE A 144 -26.75 -10.74 14.94
C ILE A 144 -25.86 -9.64 15.49
N LEU A 145 -26.48 -8.52 15.85
CA LEU A 145 -25.82 -7.37 16.46
C LEU A 145 -25.79 -7.55 17.98
N ASP A 146 -24.60 -7.47 18.57
CA ASP A 146 -24.49 -7.23 20.01
C ASP A 146 -24.84 -5.75 20.28
N THR A 147 -26.11 -5.50 20.59
CA THR A 147 -26.56 -4.14 20.89
C THR A 147 -26.08 -3.63 22.25
N GLY A 148 -25.62 -4.52 23.14
CA GLY A 148 -25.15 -4.18 24.49
C GLY A 148 -23.84 -3.40 24.45
N LEU A 149 -22.83 -3.94 23.75
CA LEU A 149 -21.53 -3.24 23.59
C LEU A 149 -21.70 -1.88 22.90
N ARG A 150 -22.62 -1.78 21.92
CA ARG A 150 -22.88 -0.52 21.24
C ARG A 150 -23.56 0.52 22.16
N LYS A 151 -24.40 0.09 23.10
CA LYS A 151 -24.95 0.99 24.14
C LYS A 151 -23.85 1.51 25.06
N LYS A 152 -22.92 0.64 25.48
CA LYS A 152 -21.76 1.06 26.30
C LYS A 152 -20.90 2.11 25.57
N LEU A 153 -20.57 1.89 24.30
CA LEU A 153 -19.85 2.90 23.49
C LEU A 153 -20.60 4.23 23.37
N LYS A 154 -21.93 4.20 23.25
CA LYS A 154 -22.72 5.45 23.22
C LYS A 154 -22.59 6.22 24.53
N SER A 155 -22.63 5.54 25.67
CA SER A 155 -22.44 6.18 26.98
C SER A 155 -21.05 6.80 27.10
N ILE A 156 -19.98 6.12 26.67
CA ILE A 156 -18.62 6.68 26.63
C ILE A 156 -18.59 7.91 25.69
N ALA A 157 -19.19 7.80 24.51
CA ALA A 157 -19.26 8.93 23.56
C ALA A 157 -20.06 10.12 24.12
N GLU A 158 -21.09 9.89 24.92
CA GLU A 158 -21.88 10.96 25.53
C GLU A 158 -21.04 11.76 26.55
N SER A 159 -20.11 11.11 27.25
CA SER A 159 -19.18 11.75 28.19
C SER A 159 -18.00 12.50 27.54
N GLU A 160 -17.77 12.37 26.24
CA GLU A 160 -16.72 13.15 25.58
C GLU A 160 -17.15 14.61 25.37
N ASP A 161 -16.22 15.55 25.40
CA ASP A 161 -16.53 16.95 25.02
C ASP A 161 -16.33 17.19 23.52
N SER A 162 -15.34 16.51 22.93
CA SER A 162 -14.97 16.67 21.52
C SER A 162 -15.94 15.95 20.59
N ILE A 163 -16.64 16.69 19.72
CA ILE A 163 -17.49 16.13 18.65
C ILE A 163 -16.72 15.11 17.79
N PHE A 164 -15.44 15.39 17.51
CA PHE A 164 -14.57 14.45 16.79
C PHE A 164 -14.46 13.12 17.53
N ARG A 165 -14.11 13.12 18.82
CA ARG A 165 -13.98 11.89 19.62
C ARG A 165 -15.31 11.16 19.77
N LYS A 166 -16.43 11.88 19.95
CA LYS A 166 -17.79 11.28 19.91
C LYS A 166 -17.98 10.49 18.63
N ASN A 167 -17.70 11.12 17.50
CA ASN A 167 -17.89 10.50 16.20
C ASN A 167 -16.92 9.34 15.94
N VAL A 168 -15.68 9.42 16.43
CA VAL A 168 -14.74 8.28 16.39
C VAL A 168 -15.34 7.10 17.16
N ILE A 169 -15.81 7.28 18.38
CA ILE A 169 -16.40 6.18 19.15
C ILE A 169 -17.66 5.62 18.47
N LEU A 170 -18.58 6.50 18.08
CA LEU A 170 -19.86 6.12 17.48
C LEU A 170 -19.70 5.39 16.14
N GLN A 171 -18.64 5.71 15.39
CA GLN A 171 -18.35 5.11 14.09
C GLN A 171 -17.34 3.95 14.15
N LEU A 172 -16.95 3.47 15.34
CA LEU A 172 -16.08 2.30 15.48
C LEU A 172 -16.66 1.10 14.71
N PRO A 173 -15.89 0.51 13.78
CA PRO A 173 -16.35 -0.58 12.93
C PRO A 173 -16.83 -1.78 13.73
N ARG A 174 -17.86 -2.46 13.19
CA ARG A 174 -18.50 -3.56 13.91
C ARG A 174 -17.56 -4.73 14.21
N TYR A 175 -16.59 -4.93 13.32
CA TYR A 175 -15.56 -5.97 13.48
C TYR A 175 -14.79 -5.86 14.80
N TYR A 176 -14.53 -4.63 15.28
CA TYR A 176 -13.78 -4.40 16.52
C TYR A 176 -14.66 -4.34 17.77
N VAL A 177 -15.98 -4.20 17.60
CA VAL A 177 -16.94 -4.03 18.70
C VAL A 177 -17.80 -5.29 18.82
N GLU A 178 -18.81 -5.45 17.97
CA GLU A 178 -19.79 -6.53 18.12
C GLU A 178 -19.21 -7.92 17.76
N ASP A 179 -18.31 -8.01 16.78
CA ASP A 179 -17.76 -9.30 16.35
C ASP A 179 -16.47 -9.69 17.10
N PHE A 180 -15.87 -8.80 17.89
CA PHE A 180 -14.53 -8.99 18.46
C PHE A 180 -14.44 -10.22 19.37
N LYS A 181 -15.30 -10.32 20.40
CA LYS A 181 -15.29 -11.44 21.35
C LYS A 181 -15.49 -12.81 20.67
N LYS A 182 -16.37 -12.85 19.66
CA LYS A 182 -16.63 -14.06 18.85
C LYS A 182 -15.43 -14.42 17.98
N ASN A 183 -14.73 -13.43 17.44
CA ASN A 183 -13.59 -13.68 16.57
C ASN A 183 -12.38 -14.14 17.40
N ILE A 184 -12.09 -13.46 18.50
CA ILE A 184 -10.92 -13.76 19.34
C ILE A 184 -11.02 -15.16 19.97
N SER A 185 -12.23 -15.60 20.36
CA SER A 185 -12.45 -16.93 20.94
C SER A 185 -12.22 -18.10 19.97
N LYS A 186 -12.06 -17.83 18.67
CA LYS A 186 -11.75 -18.86 17.66
C LYS A 186 -10.25 -19.07 17.48
N ILE A 187 -9.41 -18.22 18.06
CA ILE A 187 -7.97 -18.28 17.89
C ILE A 187 -7.39 -19.14 19.00
N ASN A 188 -6.77 -20.26 18.62
CA ASN A 188 -5.98 -21.07 19.54
C ASN A 188 -4.53 -20.58 19.54
N LEU A 189 -3.92 -20.53 20.73
CA LEU A 189 -2.52 -20.15 20.90
C LEU A 189 -1.65 -21.39 21.05
N PHE A 190 -0.73 -21.59 20.12
CA PHE A 190 0.22 -22.69 20.13
C PHE A 190 1.62 -22.12 20.34
N GLU A 191 2.18 -22.27 21.54
CA GLU A 191 3.53 -21.79 21.92
C GLU A 191 3.89 -20.40 21.35
N PRO A 192 3.06 -19.35 21.59
CA PRO A 192 3.16 -18.07 20.88
C PRO A 192 4.54 -17.42 20.97
N HIS A 193 5.23 -17.53 22.11
CA HIS A 193 6.59 -17.03 22.34
C HIS A 193 7.66 -17.63 21.39
N LYS A 194 7.39 -18.77 20.74
CA LYS A 194 8.28 -19.39 19.75
C LYS A 194 7.94 -18.99 18.31
N LYS A 195 6.90 -18.18 18.10
CA LYS A 195 6.42 -17.84 16.76
C LYS A 195 7.04 -16.56 16.21
N ILE A 196 7.33 -16.56 14.92
CA ILE A 196 7.76 -15.39 14.16
C ILE A 196 6.84 -15.23 12.96
N PHE A 197 6.17 -14.08 12.86
CA PHE A 197 5.34 -13.72 11.72
C PHE A 197 6.15 -12.89 10.72
N HIS A 198 6.28 -13.41 9.51
CA HIS A 198 6.86 -12.74 8.36
C HIS A 198 5.71 -12.19 7.49
N ALA A 199 5.45 -10.89 7.56
CA ALA A 199 4.34 -10.28 6.83
C ALA A 199 4.76 -9.22 5.84
N GLU A 200 3.86 -8.97 4.89
CA GLU A 200 3.89 -7.82 4.02
C GLU A 200 2.64 -6.98 4.20
N HIS A 201 1.51 -7.48 3.69
CA HIS A 201 0.21 -6.85 3.82
C HIS A 201 -0.67 -7.74 4.65
N LEU A 202 -1.19 -7.21 5.75
CA LEU A 202 -2.18 -7.90 6.54
C LEU A 202 -3.59 -7.47 6.14
N SER A 203 -4.58 -8.30 6.48
CA SER A 203 -5.98 -7.92 6.34
C SER A 203 -6.89 -8.87 7.12
N GLY A 204 -7.85 -8.30 7.84
CA GLY A 204 -8.98 -9.04 8.41
C GLY A 204 -8.56 -9.88 9.61
N MET A 205 -8.95 -11.16 9.62
CA MET A 205 -8.69 -12.00 10.80
C MET A 205 -7.21 -12.22 11.10
N MET A 206 -6.35 -12.14 10.09
CA MET A 206 -4.92 -12.27 10.30
C MET A 206 -4.35 -11.14 11.18
N ASP A 207 -4.95 -9.94 11.15
CA ASP A 207 -4.55 -8.84 12.04
C ASP A 207 -4.79 -9.22 13.50
N LEU A 208 -5.95 -9.83 13.79
CA LEU A 208 -6.34 -10.28 15.12
C LEU A 208 -5.53 -11.46 15.62
N ILE A 209 -5.24 -12.44 14.75
CA ILE A 209 -4.36 -13.56 15.09
C ILE A 209 -2.97 -13.05 15.46
N ILE A 210 -2.38 -12.19 14.62
CA ILE A 210 -1.03 -11.67 14.86
C ILE A 210 -1.01 -10.82 16.13
N ALA A 211 -1.97 -9.90 16.30
CA ALA A 211 -2.06 -9.09 17.51
C ALA A 211 -2.09 -9.96 18.78
N LEU A 212 -2.94 -11.00 18.81
CA LEU A 212 -3.05 -11.89 19.97
C LEU A 212 -1.78 -12.70 20.23
N TYR A 213 -1.15 -13.24 19.19
CA TYR A 213 0.12 -13.96 19.35
C TYR A 213 1.26 -13.04 19.84
N LEU A 214 1.32 -11.79 19.37
CA LEU A 214 2.32 -10.82 19.82
C LEU A 214 2.13 -10.41 21.27
N GLU A 215 0.87 -10.28 21.72
CA GLU A 215 0.54 -10.07 23.12
C GLU A 215 1.12 -11.19 24.01
N HIS A 216 1.30 -12.40 23.46
CA HIS A 216 1.81 -13.58 24.14
C HIS A 216 3.26 -13.93 23.72
N GLY A 217 4.01 -12.93 23.26
CA GLY A 217 5.47 -13.00 23.10
C GLY A 217 5.98 -13.40 21.71
N ALA A 218 5.11 -13.58 20.71
CA ALA A 218 5.55 -13.80 19.33
C ALA A 218 6.37 -12.59 18.79
N LYS A 219 7.06 -12.78 17.67
CA LYS A 219 7.75 -11.72 16.94
C LYS A 219 7.05 -11.39 15.63
N TYR A 220 7.18 -10.13 15.20
CA TYR A 220 6.60 -9.61 13.97
C TYR A 220 7.65 -8.92 13.10
N TYR A 221 7.98 -9.56 11.97
CA TYR A 221 8.87 -9.03 10.94
C TYR A 221 8.04 -8.58 9.74
N LEU A 222 8.05 -7.28 9.48
CA LEU A 222 7.41 -6.68 8.32
C LEU A 222 8.42 -6.57 7.17
N TYR A 223 8.00 -6.90 5.96
CA TYR A 223 8.78 -6.78 4.75
C TYR A 223 8.32 -5.57 3.95
N GLN A 224 9.28 -4.80 3.43
CA GLN A 224 9.01 -3.61 2.63
C GLN A 224 8.08 -3.94 1.45
N LEU A 225 6.99 -3.19 1.39
CA LEU A 225 5.90 -3.45 0.45
C LEU A 225 6.14 -2.85 -0.93
N GLY A 226 6.83 -1.72 -0.95
CA GLY A 226 7.14 -0.93 -2.12
C GLY A 226 8.10 0.23 -1.81
N CYS A 227 8.43 0.97 -2.86
CA CYS A 227 9.37 2.10 -2.88
C CYS A 227 9.11 3.23 -1.87
N ASN A 228 7.88 3.40 -1.37
CA ASN A 228 7.59 4.57 -0.52
C ASN A 228 8.42 4.57 0.78
N PHE A 229 8.79 3.39 1.27
CA PHE A 229 9.51 3.24 2.53
C PHE A 229 10.97 3.66 2.34
N GLY A 230 11.45 4.53 3.22
CA GLY A 230 12.83 5.03 3.21
C GLY A 230 13.11 6.10 2.16
N GLU A 231 12.22 6.32 1.18
CA GLU A 231 12.41 7.35 0.14
C GLU A 231 11.79 8.71 0.51
N LYS A 232 10.82 8.74 1.42
CA LYS A 232 10.16 9.97 1.91
C LYS A 232 10.36 10.14 3.41
N VAL A 233 10.60 11.38 3.85
CA VAL A 233 10.61 11.71 5.28
C VAL A 233 9.27 11.28 5.92
N GLY A 234 9.35 10.60 7.06
CA GLY A 234 8.18 10.03 7.73
C GLY A 234 7.62 8.75 7.11
N SER A 235 8.32 8.15 6.14
CA SER A 235 8.00 6.81 5.61
C SER A 235 9.16 5.83 5.85
N PRO A 236 8.94 4.70 6.54
CA PRO A 236 7.68 4.25 7.14
C PRO A 236 7.15 5.19 8.22
N SER A 237 5.84 5.18 8.41
CA SER A 237 5.20 5.96 9.47
C SER A 237 5.69 5.48 10.84
N PRO A 238 5.92 6.35 11.83
CA PRO A 238 6.31 5.95 13.19
C PRO A 238 5.43 4.83 13.80
N ILE A 239 4.13 4.85 13.52
CA ILE A 239 3.19 3.81 13.96
C ILE A 239 3.55 2.41 13.42
N THR A 240 4.21 2.32 12.26
CA THR A 240 4.69 1.04 11.72
C THR A 240 5.73 0.42 12.65
N TYR A 241 6.66 1.23 13.19
CA TYR A 241 7.68 0.78 14.11
C TYR A 241 7.15 0.38 15.49
N ILE A 242 5.99 0.90 15.91
CA ILE A 242 5.31 0.49 17.14
C ILE A 242 4.82 -0.97 17.02
N LYS A 243 4.28 -1.35 15.85
CA LYS A 243 3.69 -2.66 15.62
C LYS A 243 4.69 -3.80 15.50
N ILE A 244 5.87 -3.51 14.94
CA ILE A 244 6.81 -4.53 14.46
C ILE A 244 8.02 -4.65 15.39
N ASP A 245 8.66 -5.81 15.35
CA ASP A 245 9.98 -6.00 15.96
C ASP A 245 11.10 -5.70 14.96
N LYS A 246 10.86 -5.98 13.67
CA LYS A 246 11.82 -5.68 12.59
C LYS A 246 11.13 -5.24 11.31
N LEU A 247 11.75 -4.31 10.60
CA LEU A 247 11.44 -3.96 9.21
C LEU A 247 12.53 -4.46 8.29
N ARG A 248 12.20 -5.43 7.43
CA ARG A 248 13.07 -5.95 6.37
C ARG A 248 12.96 -5.04 5.16
N THR A 249 13.93 -4.15 5.00
CA THR A 249 13.99 -3.19 3.90
C THR A 249 14.63 -3.80 2.66
N PHE A 250 14.56 -3.12 1.51
CA PHE A 250 15.24 -3.53 0.28
C PHE A 250 16.76 -3.25 0.26
N GLY A 251 17.37 -2.98 1.42
CA GLY A 251 18.83 -2.85 1.56
C GLY A 251 19.31 -1.62 2.34
N TRP A 252 18.41 -0.76 2.82
CA TRP A 252 18.73 0.47 3.54
C TRP A 252 18.34 0.41 5.04
N LYS A 253 18.86 1.35 5.84
CA LYS A 253 18.57 1.46 7.27
C LYS A 253 18.47 2.94 7.67
N ILE A 254 17.36 3.33 8.31
CA ILE A 254 17.13 4.67 8.87
C ILE A 254 16.77 4.57 10.37
N HIS A 255 16.07 3.50 10.77
CA HIS A 255 15.60 3.23 12.12
C HIS A 255 16.35 2.02 12.71
N ASP A 256 16.41 1.89 14.04
CA ASP A 256 17.11 0.78 14.72
C ASP A 256 16.54 -0.60 14.35
N LYS A 257 15.20 -0.68 14.23
CA LYS A 257 14.41 -1.83 13.75
C LYS A 257 14.54 -2.12 12.26
N ASP A 258 15.18 -1.25 11.47
CA ASP A 258 15.43 -1.55 10.06
C ASP A 258 16.57 -2.55 9.94
N GLU A 259 16.32 -3.60 9.18
CA GLU A 259 17.30 -4.61 8.82
C GLU A 259 17.39 -4.68 7.29
N PRO A 260 18.49 -4.17 6.68
CA PRO A 260 18.77 -4.31 5.27
C PRO A 260 18.62 -5.74 4.78
N HIS A 261 17.64 -5.99 3.92
CA HIS A 261 17.29 -7.33 3.47
C HIS A 261 17.12 -7.40 1.94
N VAL A 262 16.74 -8.57 1.46
CA VAL A 262 16.45 -8.84 0.05
C VAL A 262 15.12 -8.22 -0.37
N ALA A 263 15.08 -7.69 -1.59
CA ALA A 263 13.87 -7.21 -2.24
C ALA A 263 13.07 -8.34 -2.92
N TYR A 264 12.47 -9.26 -2.15
CA TYR A 264 11.75 -10.44 -2.69
C TYR A 264 10.67 -10.11 -3.72
N ARG A 265 10.02 -8.95 -3.57
CA ARG A 265 9.09 -8.42 -4.59
C ARG A 265 9.77 -8.25 -5.94
N LEU A 266 10.96 -7.64 -5.95
CA LEU A 266 11.68 -7.33 -7.18
C LEU A 266 12.27 -8.62 -7.78
N GLU A 267 12.61 -9.60 -6.96
CA GLU A 267 12.97 -10.95 -7.44
C GLU A 267 11.83 -11.65 -8.15
N GLN A 268 10.64 -11.67 -7.54
CA GLN A 268 9.45 -12.21 -8.17
C GLN A 268 9.19 -11.51 -9.52
N PHE A 269 9.29 -10.19 -9.55
CA PHE A 269 9.16 -9.42 -10.79
C PHE A 269 10.21 -9.84 -11.83
N SER A 270 11.48 -9.93 -11.45
CA SER A 270 12.58 -10.29 -12.36
C SER A 270 12.40 -11.67 -12.96
N ARG A 271 11.98 -12.64 -12.16
CA ARG A 271 11.68 -14.00 -12.62
C ARG A 271 10.58 -13.99 -13.67
N CYS A 272 9.43 -13.40 -13.36
CA CYS A 272 8.32 -13.33 -14.33
C CYS A 272 8.71 -12.52 -15.58
N TYR A 273 9.49 -11.46 -15.44
CA TYR A 273 10.02 -10.67 -16.56
C TYR A 273 10.91 -11.49 -17.51
N LYS A 274 11.74 -12.39 -16.96
CA LYS A 274 12.62 -13.27 -17.74
C LYS A 274 11.86 -14.42 -18.41
N GLU A 275 10.87 -14.97 -17.73
CA GLU A 275 10.05 -16.09 -18.22
C GLU A 275 9.06 -15.64 -19.31
N TYR A 276 8.62 -14.39 -19.28
CA TYR A 276 7.64 -13.87 -20.24
C TYR A 276 8.24 -13.71 -21.64
N LYS A 277 7.63 -14.40 -22.60
CA LYS A 277 7.88 -14.27 -24.04
C LYS A 277 6.74 -13.46 -24.65
N THR A 278 7.07 -12.47 -25.49
CA THR A 278 6.08 -11.62 -26.14
C THR A 278 6.50 -11.31 -27.56
N ASN A 279 5.50 -11.28 -28.45
CA ASN A 279 5.62 -10.71 -29.80
C ASN A 279 5.09 -9.27 -29.84
N GLU A 280 4.41 -8.81 -28.78
CA GLU A 280 3.96 -7.42 -28.66
C GLU A 280 5.16 -6.50 -28.46
N HIS A 281 5.10 -5.35 -29.11
CA HIS A 281 6.09 -4.29 -29.02
C HIS A 281 5.40 -2.95 -28.81
N TYR A 282 5.92 -2.18 -27.85
CA TYR A 282 5.57 -0.79 -27.65
C TYR A 282 6.86 0.01 -27.53
N ASP A 283 6.85 1.22 -28.05
CA ASP A 283 7.94 2.14 -27.82
C ASP A 283 7.88 2.70 -26.40
N ILE A 284 6.71 3.19 -25.99
CA ILE A 284 6.53 3.88 -24.72
C ILE A 284 5.31 3.31 -23.99
N CYS A 285 5.51 2.91 -22.73
CA CYS A 285 4.41 2.63 -21.81
C CYS A 285 4.35 3.69 -20.69
N ILE A 286 3.29 4.49 -20.69
CA ILE A 286 3.04 5.51 -19.65
C ILE A 286 2.16 4.92 -18.55
N VAL A 287 2.67 4.89 -17.32
CA VAL A 287 1.96 4.32 -16.16
C VAL A 287 1.30 5.43 -15.35
N TYR A 288 -0.03 5.36 -15.28
CA TYR A 288 -0.87 6.22 -14.45
C TYR A 288 -1.11 5.56 -13.10
N ASN A 289 -0.99 6.33 -12.02
CA ASN A 289 -1.52 5.93 -10.73
C ASN A 289 -3.06 5.91 -10.76
N GLN A 290 -3.68 5.56 -9.65
CA GLN A 290 -5.13 5.47 -9.56
C GLN A 290 -5.78 6.83 -9.88
N VAL A 291 -6.63 6.83 -10.90
CA VAL A 291 -7.34 8.05 -11.35
C VAL A 291 -8.48 8.35 -10.38
N ASN A 292 -8.53 9.59 -9.92
CA ASN A 292 -9.61 10.12 -9.10
C ASN A 292 -9.93 11.57 -9.53
N ILE A 293 -10.98 12.16 -8.95
CA ILE A 293 -11.42 13.52 -9.31
C ILE A 293 -10.30 14.54 -9.08
N ALA A 294 -9.50 14.39 -8.03
CA ALA A 294 -8.45 15.33 -7.66
C ALA A 294 -7.29 15.36 -8.67
N ASN A 295 -6.89 14.22 -9.25
CA ASN A 295 -5.78 14.15 -10.20
C ASN A 295 -6.20 14.13 -11.69
N LYS A 296 -7.50 14.03 -11.99
CA LYS A 296 -8.00 13.98 -13.37
C LYS A 296 -7.55 15.18 -14.20
N LYS A 297 -7.66 16.40 -13.65
CA LYS A 297 -7.27 17.65 -14.34
C LYS A 297 -5.77 17.73 -14.62
N SER A 298 -4.93 17.39 -13.63
CA SER A 298 -3.48 17.41 -13.81
C SER A 298 -3.03 16.36 -14.82
N TYR A 299 -3.60 15.14 -14.75
CA TYR A 299 -3.32 14.09 -15.72
C TYR A 299 -3.73 14.45 -17.15
N LYS A 300 -4.86 15.14 -17.33
CA LYS A 300 -5.25 15.65 -18.65
C LYS A 300 -4.19 16.60 -19.20
N LYS A 301 -3.83 17.63 -18.41
CA LYS A 301 -2.83 18.65 -18.81
C LYS A 301 -1.49 18.04 -19.20
N ILE A 302 -0.93 17.16 -18.36
CA ILE A 302 0.39 16.56 -18.65
C ILE A 302 0.32 15.59 -19.84
N SER A 303 -0.79 14.89 -20.04
CA SER A 303 -0.91 13.94 -21.16
C SER A 303 -1.08 14.68 -22.49
N GLU A 304 -1.88 15.75 -22.53
CA GLU A 304 -2.03 16.60 -23.72
C GLU A 304 -0.68 17.21 -24.14
N LEU A 305 0.14 17.64 -23.17
CA LEU A 305 1.48 18.13 -23.44
C LEU A 305 2.38 17.05 -24.07
N PHE A 306 2.34 15.85 -23.49
CA PHE A 306 3.05 14.69 -24.04
C PHE A 306 2.61 14.38 -25.46
N PHE A 307 1.29 14.28 -25.71
CA PHE A 307 0.75 13.95 -27.04
C PHE A 307 1.11 14.99 -28.10
N LYS A 308 1.23 16.27 -27.70
CA LYS A 308 1.57 17.35 -28.62
C LYS A 308 3.06 17.36 -29.01
N LYS A 309 3.94 16.97 -28.10
CA LYS A 309 5.39 17.18 -28.25
C LYS A 309 6.20 15.93 -28.58
N ILE A 310 5.66 14.74 -28.32
CA ILE A 310 6.39 13.50 -28.58
C ILE A 310 6.61 13.29 -30.09
N GLU A 311 7.81 12.88 -30.48
CA GLU A 311 8.14 12.56 -31.87
C GLU A 311 7.58 11.19 -32.27
N TYR A 312 6.38 11.17 -32.85
CA TYR A 312 5.74 9.92 -33.26
C TYR A 312 6.47 9.13 -34.35
N LYS A 313 7.37 9.77 -35.11
CA LYS A 313 8.24 9.05 -36.05
C LYS A 313 9.20 8.12 -35.31
N LYS A 314 9.69 8.56 -34.16
CA LYS A 314 10.60 7.81 -33.29
C LYS A 314 9.87 6.82 -32.39
N TYR A 315 8.64 7.17 -31.99
CA TYR A 315 7.80 6.40 -31.07
C TYR A 315 6.38 6.21 -31.64
N PRO A 316 6.21 5.40 -32.70
CA PRO A 316 4.89 5.13 -33.28
C PRO A 316 3.93 4.42 -32.31
N ASP A 317 4.43 3.52 -31.45
CA ASP A 317 3.60 2.63 -30.64
C ASP A 317 3.61 3.01 -29.15
N ILE A 318 2.58 3.74 -28.72
CA ILE A 318 2.46 4.24 -27.34
C ILE A 318 1.26 3.60 -26.65
N ILE A 319 1.45 3.14 -25.41
CA ILE A 319 0.40 2.58 -24.57
C ILE A 319 0.25 3.30 -23.23
N LEU A 320 -0.99 3.58 -22.84
CA LEU A 320 -1.33 4.19 -21.55
C LEU A 320 -1.84 3.11 -20.59
N ARG A 321 -1.17 2.93 -19.45
CA ARG A 321 -1.51 1.92 -18.44
C ARG A 321 -2.21 2.55 -17.23
N PRO A 322 -3.54 2.32 -17.05
CA PRO A 322 -4.22 2.69 -15.82
C PRO A 322 -3.86 1.76 -14.66
N ARG A 323 -3.70 2.32 -13.45
CA ARG A 323 -3.71 1.53 -12.21
C ARG A 323 -5.14 1.26 -11.76
N GLY A 324 -5.65 0.12 -12.20
CA GLY A 324 -6.96 -0.37 -11.79
C GLY A 324 -7.06 -0.71 -10.30
N TYR A 325 -8.28 -0.65 -9.76
CA TYR A 325 -8.60 -1.15 -8.41
C TYR A 325 -8.46 -2.67 -8.32
N THR A 326 -8.69 -3.35 -9.45
CA THR A 326 -8.63 -4.79 -9.60
C THR A 326 -8.08 -5.15 -10.97
N ARG A 327 -7.32 -6.24 -11.04
CA ARG A 327 -6.84 -6.83 -12.30
C ARG A 327 -7.92 -7.67 -13.01
N LYS A 328 -9.09 -7.86 -12.37
CA LYS A 328 -10.19 -8.69 -12.90
C LYS A 328 -11.19 -7.92 -13.78
N MET A 329 -11.03 -6.61 -13.91
CA MET A 329 -11.96 -5.77 -14.67
C MET A 329 -11.20 -4.90 -15.66
N ASN A 330 -11.87 -4.53 -16.74
CA ASN A 330 -11.34 -3.57 -17.69
C ASN A 330 -11.32 -2.16 -17.07
N ASN A 331 -10.13 -1.60 -16.92
CA ASN A 331 -9.87 -0.28 -16.36
C ASN A 331 -9.56 0.78 -17.43
N SER A 332 -9.60 0.45 -18.73
CA SER A 332 -9.27 1.41 -19.80
C SER A 332 -10.19 2.63 -19.81
N GLY A 333 -11.44 2.44 -19.36
CA GLY A 333 -12.42 3.52 -19.16
C GLY A 333 -11.91 4.66 -18.27
N GLN A 334 -10.98 4.38 -17.36
CA GLN A 334 -10.44 5.39 -16.45
C GLN A 334 -9.64 6.48 -17.17
N LEU A 335 -9.09 6.22 -18.36
CA LEU A 335 -8.25 7.17 -19.11
C LEU A 335 -8.94 7.75 -20.36
N ARG A 336 -10.21 7.41 -20.62
CA ARG A 336 -10.94 7.90 -21.81
C ARG A 336 -11.06 9.42 -21.89
N TYR A 337 -10.98 10.11 -20.76
CA TYR A 337 -11.08 11.57 -20.68
C TYR A 337 -9.84 12.32 -21.20
N LEU A 338 -8.75 11.62 -21.52
CA LEU A 338 -7.49 12.23 -21.95
C LEU A 338 -7.53 12.73 -23.40
N ASN A 339 -8.57 12.40 -24.20
CA ASN A 339 -8.69 12.79 -25.61
C ASN A 339 -7.41 12.47 -26.42
N LYS A 340 -6.85 11.27 -26.20
CA LYS A 340 -5.62 10.82 -26.84
C LYS A 340 -5.78 10.69 -28.38
N PRO A 341 -4.71 10.85 -29.16
CA PRO A 341 -4.68 10.45 -30.56
C PRO A 341 -5.05 8.97 -30.76
N GLU A 342 -5.55 8.62 -31.95
CA GLU A 342 -6.00 7.25 -32.28
C GLU A 342 -4.87 6.22 -32.18
N ARG A 343 -3.66 6.58 -32.65
CA ARG A 343 -2.46 5.73 -32.60
C ARG A 343 -2.00 5.33 -31.20
N ILE A 344 -2.42 6.07 -30.17
CA ILE A 344 -2.08 5.73 -28.78
C ILE A 344 -3.10 4.72 -28.26
N SER A 345 -2.66 3.60 -27.71
CA SER A 345 -3.55 2.59 -27.13
C SER A 345 -3.75 2.80 -25.62
N ILE A 346 -4.86 2.30 -25.07
CA ILE A 346 -5.09 2.25 -23.61
C ILE A 346 -5.16 0.79 -23.18
N ASP A 347 -4.26 0.41 -22.30
CA ASP A 347 -4.24 -0.91 -21.70
C ASP A 347 -5.49 -1.16 -20.83
N ARG A 348 -5.97 -2.41 -20.79
CA ARG A 348 -7.15 -2.79 -19.99
C ARG A 348 -6.92 -2.77 -18.48
N GLY A 349 -5.69 -2.58 -18.01
CA GLY A 349 -5.33 -2.60 -16.59
C GLY A 349 -5.32 -3.99 -15.96
N MET A 350 -5.48 -5.06 -16.76
CA MET A 350 -5.68 -6.43 -16.27
C MET A 350 -4.38 -7.23 -16.24
N ARG A 351 -3.53 -7.08 -17.28
CA ARG A 351 -2.27 -7.82 -17.36
C ARG A 351 -1.27 -7.42 -16.27
N PRO A 352 -0.41 -8.35 -15.83
CA PRO A 352 0.76 -8.03 -15.00
C PRO A 352 1.65 -6.96 -15.62
N ILE A 353 2.30 -6.16 -14.75
CA ILE A 353 3.14 -5.05 -15.21
C ILE A 353 4.47 -5.53 -15.81
N HIS A 354 5.00 -6.68 -15.41
CA HIS A 354 6.24 -7.23 -16.01
C HIS A 354 6.09 -7.52 -17.49
N GLU A 355 4.88 -7.88 -17.95
CA GLU A 355 4.59 -8.12 -19.37
C GLU A 355 4.71 -6.82 -20.17
N LEU A 356 4.11 -5.74 -19.66
CA LEU A 356 4.21 -4.40 -20.25
C LEU A 356 5.65 -3.89 -20.27
N VAL A 357 6.38 -4.05 -19.17
CA VAL A 357 7.79 -3.66 -19.10
C VAL A 357 8.61 -4.46 -20.12
N LYS A 358 8.35 -5.75 -20.30
CA LYS A 358 9.06 -6.57 -21.28
C LYS A 358 8.72 -6.19 -22.73
N ALA A 359 7.46 -5.85 -22.99
CA ALA A 359 6.98 -5.46 -24.31
C ALA A 359 7.32 -4.01 -24.69
N SER A 360 7.71 -3.16 -23.75
CA SER A 360 8.01 -1.73 -24.02
C SER A 360 9.51 -1.51 -24.24
N ARG A 361 9.91 -0.48 -25.00
CA ARG A 361 11.31 -0.03 -25.05
C ARG A 361 11.68 0.84 -23.86
N VAL A 362 10.75 1.68 -23.39
CA VAL A 362 10.92 2.52 -22.21
C VAL A 362 9.63 2.66 -21.41
N MET A 363 9.77 2.69 -20.08
CA MET A 363 8.69 2.96 -19.15
C MET A 363 8.67 4.43 -18.71
N VAL A 364 7.49 5.05 -18.69
CA VAL A 364 7.30 6.44 -18.21
C VAL A 364 6.44 6.44 -16.95
N HIS A 365 6.98 6.91 -15.84
CA HIS A 365 6.25 7.09 -14.59
C HIS A 365 5.89 8.56 -14.34
N LEU A 366 4.61 8.85 -14.12
CA LEU A 366 4.13 10.21 -13.89
C LEU A 366 4.33 10.71 -12.45
N ASN A 367 4.90 9.88 -11.57
CA ASN A 367 5.13 10.18 -10.15
C ASN A 367 6.12 9.15 -9.57
N ILE A 368 7.11 9.63 -8.81
CA ILE A 368 8.07 8.85 -8.02
C ILE A 368 7.95 9.32 -6.56
N PRO A 369 8.10 8.45 -5.55
CA PRO A 369 8.51 7.05 -5.58
C PRO A 369 7.46 6.12 -6.23
N SER A 370 7.93 5.17 -7.05
CA SER A 370 7.09 4.14 -7.68
C SER A 370 7.76 2.77 -7.58
N THR A 371 7.00 1.75 -7.19
CA THR A 371 7.59 0.40 -7.08
C THR A 371 7.91 -0.15 -8.45
N ASN A 372 7.15 0.28 -9.47
CA ASN A 372 7.44 -0.09 -10.86
C ASN A 372 8.75 0.52 -11.37
N PHE A 373 9.16 1.69 -10.84
CA PHE A 373 10.49 2.24 -11.14
C PHE A 373 11.59 1.33 -10.59
N LEU A 374 11.49 0.91 -9.31
CA LEU A 374 12.44 -0.05 -8.75
C LEU A 374 12.42 -1.40 -9.48
N GLU A 375 11.25 -1.86 -9.91
CA GLU A 375 11.11 -3.08 -10.73
C GLU A 375 11.87 -2.94 -12.06
N CYS A 376 11.82 -1.77 -12.74
CA CYS A 376 12.61 -1.49 -13.95
C CYS A 376 14.12 -1.43 -13.66
N VAL A 377 14.54 -0.69 -12.63
CA VAL A 377 15.94 -0.62 -12.20
C VAL A 377 16.49 -2.01 -11.87
N TYR A 378 15.67 -2.84 -11.22
CA TYR A 378 16.04 -4.19 -10.83
C TYR A 378 16.42 -5.08 -12.03
N VAL A 379 15.70 -4.96 -13.14
CA VAL A 379 15.97 -5.71 -14.37
C VAL A 379 16.79 -4.93 -15.42
N ASN A 380 17.32 -3.76 -15.07
CA ASN A 380 18.01 -2.83 -15.99
C ASN A 380 17.16 -2.46 -17.21
N HIS A 381 15.86 -2.25 -17.04
CA HIS A 381 14.98 -1.82 -18.12
C HIS A 381 14.92 -0.28 -18.20
N PRO A 382 15.00 0.34 -19.39
CA PRO A 382 14.92 1.79 -19.55
C PRO A 382 13.67 2.38 -18.91
N VAL A 383 13.86 3.42 -18.10
CA VAL A 383 12.78 4.09 -17.39
C VAL A 383 13.09 5.56 -17.20
N VAL A 384 12.07 6.40 -17.41
CA VAL A 384 12.09 7.82 -17.07
C VAL A 384 10.89 8.15 -16.20
N ALA A 385 11.00 9.20 -15.38
CA ALA A 385 9.91 9.56 -14.49
C ALA A 385 9.84 11.04 -14.13
N ILE A 386 8.64 11.49 -13.75
CA ILE A 386 8.44 12.79 -13.11
C ILE A 386 8.66 12.62 -11.60
N CYS A 387 9.67 13.31 -11.07
CA CYS A 387 10.03 13.28 -9.66
C CYS A 387 9.35 14.42 -8.90
N ASN A 388 8.28 14.09 -8.18
CA ASN A 388 7.49 15.01 -7.36
C ASN A 388 7.66 14.71 -5.85
N VAL A 389 8.89 14.35 -5.45
CA VAL A 389 9.24 14.17 -4.04
C VAL A 389 9.84 15.46 -3.51
N ASP A 390 9.05 16.20 -2.73
CA ASP A 390 9.50 17.46 -2.14
C ASP A 390 10.49 17.23 -0.98
N ASN A 391 10.32 16.13 -0.24
CA ASN A 391 11.09 15.83 0.97
C ASN A 391 11.66 14.39 0.96
N PRO A 392 12.66 14.10 0.10
CA PRO A 392 13.35 12.82 0.14
C PRO A 392 14.16 12.67 1.44
N THR A 393 14.37 11.45 1.88
CA THR A 393 15.26 11.17 3.03
C THR A 393 16.74 11.41 2.68
N GLU A 394 17.58 11.65 3.68
CA GLU A 394 19.02 11.82 3.46
C GLU A 394 19.67 10.64 2.75
N ILE A 395 19.20 9.42 3.01
CA ILE A 395 19.78 8.23 2.40
C ILE A 395 19.50 8.11 0.90
N VAL A 396 18.47 8.78 0.36
CA VAL A 396 18.08 8.70 -1.06
C VAL A 396 18.44 9.95 -1.86
N LYS A 397 18.57 11.11 -1.19
CA LYS A 397 18.89 12.41 -1.80
C LYS A 397 20.04 12.38 -2.82
N PRO A 398 21.20 11.75 -2.55
CA PRO A 398 22.30 11.71 -3.52
C PRO A 398 21.91 11.01 -4.83
N TYR A 399 21.20 9.89 -4.74
CA TYR A 399 20.77 9.14 -5.92
C TYR A 399 19.71 9.88 -6.72
N TYR A 400 18.82 10.64 -6.05
CA TYR A 400 17.83 11.46 -6.74
C TYR A 400 18.49 12.59 -7.53
N ARG A 401 19.51 13.23 -6.96
CA ARG A 401 20.31 14.22 -7.68
C ARG A 401 20.96 13.60 -8.92
N PHE A 402 21.62 12.45 -8.75
CA PHE A 402 22.18 11.69 -9.87
C PHE A 402 21.14 11.34 -10.94
N PHE A 403 19.96 10.86 -10.56
CA PHE A 403 18.92 10.53 -11.53
C PHE A 403 18.39 11.76 -12.27
N LYS A 404 18.38 12.95 -11.65
CA LYS A 404 18.05 14.21 -12.34
C LYS A 404 19.15 14.62 -13.32
N GLU A 405 20.41 14.58 -12.89
CA GLU A 405 21.58 14.89 -13.73
C GLU A 405 21.68 13.95 -14.94
N MET A 406 21.31 12.68 -14.78
CA MET A 406 21.29 11.68 -15.84
C MET A 406 19.99 11.68 -16.68
N HIS A 407 19.07 12.62 -16.42
CA HIS A 407 17.77 12.72 -17.08
C HIS A 407 16.91 11.43 -16.98
N VAL A 408 17.08 10.67 -15.90
CA VAL A 408 16.14 9.60 -15.52
C VAL A 408 14.93 10.20 -14.81
N PHE A 409 15.15 11.23 -13.99
CA PHE A 409 14.12 12.00 -13.31
C PHE A 409 13.99 13.40 -13.90
N HIS A 410 12.74 13.83 -14.08
CA HIS A 410 12.39 15.14 -14.60
C HIS A 410 11.47 15.86 -13.62
N ASP A 411 11.57 17.18 -13.58
CA ASP A 411 10.69 18.00 -12.75
C ASP A 411 9.30 18.18 -13.37
N ASN A 412 9.18 18.02 -14.69
CA ASN A 412 7.94 18.19 -15.43
C ASN A 412 7.92 17.38 -16.74
N MET A 413 6.75 17.33 -17.38
CA MET A 413 6.54 16.57 -18.62
C MET A 413 7.31 17.15 -19.81
N GLU A 414 7.54 18.47 -19.83
CA GLU A 414 8.21 19.15 -20.94
C GLU A 414 9.65 18.65 -21.10
N SER A 415 10.41 18.71 -20.00
CA SER A 415 11.78 18.21 -19.94
C SER A 415 11.87 16.71 -20.24
N LEU A 416 10.87 15.93 -19.79
CA LEU A 416 10.82 14.49 -20.05
C LEU A 416 10.67 14.19 -21.55
N VAL A 417 9.75 14.87 -22.23
CA VAL A 417 9.51 14.64 -23.66
C VAL A 417 10.69 15.11 -24.51
N GLU A 418 11.27 16.27 -24.17
CA GLU A 418 12.47 16.78 -24.84
C GLU A 418 13.63 15.80 -24.74
N HIS A 419 13.84 15.22 -23.55
CA HIS A 419 14.84 14.18 -23.35
C HIS A 419 14.55 12.94 -24.21
N LEU A 420 13.32 12.40 -24.17
CA LEU A 420 12.95 11.24 -24.98
C LEU A 420 13.16 11.49 -26.49
N ASN A 421 12.83 12.67 -26.99
CA ASN A 421 13.01 13.02 -28.41
C ASN A 421 14.50 13.12 -28.78
N SER A 422 15.35 13.66 -27.90
CA SER A 422 16.76 13.94 -28.20
C SER A 422 17.71 12.75 -28.07
N VAL A 423 17.42 11.73 -27.26
CA VAL A 423 18.40 10.66 -26.96
C VAL A 423 18.21 9.37 -27.74
N ASP A 424 19.30 8.69 -28.09
CA ASP A 424 19.21 7.26 -28.41
C ASP A 424 19.00 6.45 -27.12
N LEU A 425 17.84 5.81 -26.97
CA LEU A 425 17.45 5.15 -25.71
C LEU A 425 18.42 4.04 -25.29
N GLY A 426 18.96 3.28 -26.25
CA GLY A 426 19.89 2.19 -25.97
C GLY A 426 21.19 2.69 -25.38
N SER A 427 21.86 3.59 -26.12
CA SER A 427 23.14 4.17 -25.74
C SER A 427 23.04 5.01 -24.45
N TRP A 428 21.96 5.79 -24.30
CA TRP A 428 21.72 6.57 -23.07
C TRP A 428 21.57 5.65 -21.85
N TRP A 429 20.73 4.61 -21.96
CA TRP A 429 20.48 3.75 -20.81
C TRP A 429 21.69 2.89 -20.44
N GLU A 430 22.46 2.41 -21.42
CA GLU A 430 23.74 1.74 -21.18
C GLU A 430 24.69 2.64 -20.39
N LYS A 431 24.82 3.90 -20.80
CA LYS A 431 25.59 4.91 -20.07
C LYS A 431 25.09 5.07 -18.63
N VAL A 432 23.79 5.27 -18.41
CA VAL A 432 23.18 5.41 -17.07
C VAL A 432 23.50 4.20 -16.18
N THR A 433 23.27 2.98 -16.68
CA THR A 433 23.48 1.76 -15.90
C THR A 433 24.95 1.41 -15.67
N GLY A 434 25.85 1.98 -16.48
CA GLY A 434 27.30 1.90 -16.32
C GLY A 434 27.84 2.66 -15.10
N TYR A 435 27.19 3.76 -14.69
CA TYR A 435 27.67 4.61 -13.59
C TYR A 435 27.73 3.88 -12.24
N PRO A 436 28.80 4.10 -11.44
CA PRO A 436 28.90 3.53 -10.09
C PRO A 436 27.69 3.86 -9.20
N MET A 437 27.18 5.09 -9.29
CA MET A 437 26.06 5.54 -8.46
C MET A 437 24.75 4.79 -8.77
N TYR A 438 24.52 4.40 -10.03
CA TYR A 438 23.40 3.54 -10.39
C TYR A 438 23.53 2.14 -9.77
N LYS A 439 24.73 1.55 -9.85
CA LYS A 439 25.01 0.22 -9.30
C LYS A 439 24.87 0.21 -7.77
N GLU A 440 25.34 1.27 -7.11
CA GLU A 440 25.19 1.46 -5.67
C GLU A 440 23.72 1.63 -5.26
N PHE A 441 22.97 2.49 -5.95
CA PHE A 441 21.52 2.66 -5.72
C PHE A 441 20.80 1.31 -5.83
N LYS A 442 21.08 0.56 -6.90
CA LYS A 442 20.52 -0.76 -7.13
C LYS A 442 20.89 -1.74 -6.00
N HIS A 443 22.12 -1.72 -5.51
CA HIS A 443 22.52 -2.56 -4.38
C HIS A 443 21.78 -2.21 -3.08
N LYS A 444 21.56 -0.92 -2.83
CA LYS A 444 21.02 -0.39 -1.55
C LYS A 444 19.50 -0.33 -1.48
N PHE A 445 18.81 -0.15 -2.61
CA PHE A 445 17.34 -0.01 -2.68
C PHE A 445 16.65 -1.12 -3.49
N ALA A 446 17.44 -1.96 -4.15
CA ALA A 446 16.98 -3.06 -5.00
C ALA A 446 17.83 -4.31 -4.75
N ARG A 447 18.16 -4.59 -3.48
CA ARG A 447 19.10 -5.65 -3.09
C ARG A 447 18.63 -7.02 -3.57
N LYS A 448 19.47 -7.67 -4.38
CA LYS A 448 19.26 -9.03 -4.89
C LYS A 448 19.48 -10.09 -3.82
N VAL A 449 18.85 -11.24 -3.98
CA VAL A 449 19.23 -12.49 -3.32
C VAL A 449 20.68 -12.79 -3.73
N LYS A 450 21.53 -13.06 -2.73
CA LYS A 450 22.83 -13.68 -3.01
C LYS A 450 22.53 -15.12 -3.41
N ASN A 451 22.81 -15.47 -4.67
CA ASN A 451 22.77 -16.86 -5.13
C ASN A 451 23.85 -17.68 -4.44
#